data_AF-A0AAW8KYA8-F1
#
_entry.id   AF-A0AAW8KYA8-F1
#
_cell.length_a   1.000
_cell.length_b   1.000
_cell.length_c   1.000
_cell.angle_alpha   90.00
_cell.angle_beta   90.00
_cell.angle_gamma   90.00
#
_symmetry.space_group_name_H-M   'P 1'
#
loop_
_entity.id
_entity.type
_entity.pdbx_description
1 polymer ?
#
loop_
_entity_poly.entity_id
_entity_poly.type
_entity_poly.pdbx_seq_one_letter_code
_entity_poly.pdbx_strand_id
1 'polypeptide(L)'
;FDKANRSSLHSFRGPGLEKGIEWLGDIKKHFNVPIITDVHEPYQAAPVAEVADIIQLPAFLSRQTDLVEAMAKTQAIINIKKAQFLAPHEMRHILHKCLEAGNDK
;
A
#
# COMPACT_ATOMS: atom_id res chain seq x y z
N PHE A 1 8.25 -4.36 -2.24
CA PHE A 1 8.55 -5.53 -3.10
C PHE A 1 8.72 -5.18 -4.58
N ASP A 2 8.18 -4.04 -5.04
CA ASP A 2 8.23 -3.64 -6.45
C ASP A 2 8.28 -2.10 -6.56
N LYS A 3 8.89 -1.59 -7.64
CA LYS A 3 8.81 -0.21 -8.08
C LYS A 3 7.99 -0.15 -9.37
N ALA A 4 6.66 -0.13 -9.26
CA ALA A 4 5.76 -0.19 -10.41
C ALA A 4 5.75 1.07 -11.31
N ASN A 5 6.38 2.16 -10.87
CA ASN A 5 6.29 3.48 -11.47
C ASN A 5 7.66 4.08 -11.86
N ARG A 6 8.62 3.23 -12.25
CA ARG A 6 9.90 3.70 -12.80
C ARG A 6 9.70 4.29 -14.18
N SER A 7 10.44 5.35 -14.51
CA SER A 7 10.37 6.01 -15.82
C SER A 7 10.96 5.18 -16.98
N SER A 8 11.80 4.19 -16.68
CA SER A 8 12.44 3.32 -17.67
C SER A 8 12.08 1.85 -17.42
N LEU A 9 11.77 1.13 -18.49
CA LEU A 9 11.47 -0.30 -18.49
C LEU A 9 12.68 -1.16 -18.06
N HIS A 10 13.90 -0.68 -18.26
CA HIS A 10 15.13 -1.41 -17.90
C HIS A 10 15.54 -1.20 -16.44
N SER A 11 14.81 -0.35 -15.72
CA SER A 11 15.08 -0.11 -14.31
C SER A 11 14.72 -1.34 -13.47
N PHE A 12 15.61 -1.71 -12.54
CA PHE A 12 15.29 -2.72 -11.54
C PHE A 12 14.02 -2.34 -10.77
N ARG A 13 13.13 -3.30 -10.62
CA ARG A 13 11.81 -3.13 -9.99
C ARG A 13 11.76 -3.73 -8.60
N GLY A 14 12.29 -4.92 -8.43
CA GLY A 14 12.28 -5.61 -7.15
C GLY A 14 12.28 -7.12 -7.32
N PRO A 15 12.28 -7.85 -6.19
CA PRO A 15 12.26 -9.31 -6.19
C PRO A 15 10.90 -9.92 -6.56
N GLY A 16 9.83 -9.13 -6.70
CA GLY A 16 8.46 -9.61 -6.90
C GLY A 16 7.68 -9.74 -5.59
N LEU A 17 6.36 -9.93 -5.69
CA LEU A 17 5.44 -9.92 -4.54
C LEU A 17 5.76 -11.03 -3.53
N GLU A 18 5.76 -12.29 -3.96
CA GLU A 18 5.95 -13.46 -3.09
C GLU A 18 7.26 -13.36 -2.30
N LYS A 19 8.39 -13.25 -3.01
CA LYS A 19 9.71 -13.13 -2.40
C LYS A 19 9.86 -11.86 -1.56
N GLY A 20 9.22 -10.78 -1.97
CA GLY A 20 9.24 -9.53 -1.22
C GLY A 20 8.51 -9.61 0.11
N ILE A 21 7.35 -10.26 0.16
CA ILE A 21 6.57 -10.49 1.39
C ILE A 21 7.30 -11.47 2.30
N GLU A 22 7.88 -12.54 1.75
CA GLU A 22 8.73 -13.49 2.48
C GLU A 22 9.84 -12.76 3.25
N TRP A 23 10.65 -11.96 2.54
CA TRP A 23 11.75 -11.20 3.15
C TRP A 23 11.29 -10.22 4.21
N LEU A 24 10.18 -9.51 3.99
CA LEU A 24 9.61 -8.60 4.98
C LEU A 24 9.13 -9.36 6.22
N GLY A 25 8.56 -10.55 6.05
CA GLY A 25 8.12 -11.42 7.15
C GLY A 25 9.30 -11.90 7.99
N ASP A 26 10.40 -12.28 7.35
CA ASP A 26 11.62 -12.70 8.04
C ASP A 26 12.24 -11.53 8.83
N ILE A 27 12.31 -10.34 8.23
CA ILE A 27 12.77 -9.13 8.91
C ILE A 27 11.90 -8.82 10.14
N LYS A 28 10.57 -8.87 9.99
CA LYS A 28 9.62 -8.64 11.08
C LYS A 28 9.85 -9.60 12.23
N LYS A 29 9.98 -10.90 11.94
CA LYS A 29 10.21 -11.95 12.94
C LYS A 29 11.57 -11.82 13.63
N HIS A 30 12.63 -11.56 12.86
CA HIS A 30 13.99 -11.55 13.38
C HIS A 30 14.28 -10.32 14.23
N PHE A 31 13.82 -9.15 13.80
CA PHE A 31 14.12 -7.88 14.46
C PHE A 31 12.98 -7.37 15.35
N ASN A 32 11.79 -7.99 15.30
CA ASN A 32 10.60 -7.59 16.05
C ASN A 32 10.24 -6.11 15.83
N VAL A 33 10.21 -5.68 14.57
CA VAL A 33 9.90 -4.30 14.16
C VAL A 33 8.65 -4.25 13.29
N PRO A 34 7.86 -3.16 13.35
CA PRO A 34 6.71 -3.00 12.46
C PRO A 34 7.15 -2.82 11.00
N ILE A 35 6.34 -3.33 10.08
CA ILE A 35 6.58 -3.28 8.64
C ILE A 35 5.59 -2.33 7.96
N ILE A 36 6.11 -1.52 7.05
CA ILE A 36 5.33 -0.73 6.10
C ILE A 36 5.80 -1.02 4.67
N THR A 37 4.88 -1.30 3.76
CA THR A 37 5.17 -1.42 2.31
C THR A 37 4.01 -0.90 1.47
N ASP A 38 4.32 -0.48 0.25
CA ASP A 38 3.33 -0.04 -0.73
C ASP A 38 2.73 -1.19 -1.55
N VAL A 39 1.47 -1.02 -1.97
CA VAL A 39 0.78 -1.86 -2.96
C VAL A 39 0.41 -1.04 -4.19
N HIS A 40 0.32 -1.70 -5.34
CA HIS A 40 0.13 -1.08 -6.65
C HIS A 40 -1.15 -1.57 -7.35
N GLU A 41 -1.64 -2.77 -7.00
CA GLU A 41 -2.83 -3.38 -7.60
C GLU A 41 -3.69 -4.06 -6.51
N PRO A 42 -5.03 -4.14 -6.67
CA PRO A 42 -5.93 -4.61 -5.62
C PRO A 42 -5.61 -6.00 -5.04
N TYR A 43 -5.23 -6.97 -5.88
CA TYR A 43 -4.92 -8.34 -5.43
C TYR A 43 -3.69 -8.41 -4.51
N GLN A 44 -2.86 -7.36 -4.48
CA GLN A 44 -1.68 -7.29 -3.63
C GLN A 44 -2.03 -6.94 -2.18
N ALA A 45 -3.19 -6.32 -1.93
CA ALA A 45 -3.55 -5.81 -0.61
C ALA A 45 -3.64 -6.92 0.45
N ALA A 46 -4.40 -7.98 0.17
CA ALA A 46 -4.60 -9.09 1.11
C ALA A 46 -3.29 -9.79 1.52
N PRO A 47 -2.45 -10.31 0.60
CA PRO A 47 -1.21 -10.99 0.99
C PRO A 47 -0.21 -10.04 1.65
N VAL A 48 -0.17 -8.76 1.28
CA VAL A 48 0.70 -7.79 1.95
C VAL A 48 0.24 -7.54 3.39
N ALA A 49 -1.08 -7.49 3.64
CA ALA A 49 -1.64 -7.29 4.98
C ALA A 49 -1.30 -8.40 5.98
N GLU A 50 -0.98 -9.60 5.51
CA GLU A 50 -0.55 -10.72 6.37
C GLU A 50 0.80 -10.43 7.06
N VAL A 51 1.62 -9.56 6.47
CA VAL A 51 2.98 -9.27 6.95
C VAL A 51 3.14 -7.80 7.36
N ALA A 52 2.61 -6.87 6.58
CA ALA A 52 2.74 -5.43 6.82
C ALA A 52 1.75 -4.95 7.87
N ASP A 53 2.26 -4.24 8.89
CA ASP A 53 1.43 -3.58 9.89
C ASP A 53 0.74 -2.32 9.32
N ILE A 54 1.40 -1.69 8.33
CA ILE A 54 0.88 -0.52 7.63
C ILE A 54 0.98 -0.77 6.11
N ILE A 55 -0.14 -0.62 5.42
CA ILE A 55 -0.18 -0.66 3.94
C ILE A 55 -0.14 0.76 3.42
N GLN A 56 0.75 1.03 2.48
CA GLN A 56 0.96 2.37 1.96
C GLN A 56 0.36 2.55 0.56
N LEU A 57 -0.50 3.55 0.39
CA LEU A 57 -1.05 3.92 -0.92
C LEU A 57 -0.07 4.86 -1.66
N PRO A 58 0.45 4.49 -2.84
CA PRO A 58 1.30 5.38 -3.63
C PRO A 58 0.57 6.65 -4.09
N ALA A 59 1.30 7.76 -4.13
CA ALA A 59 0.78 9.09 -4.46
C ALA A 59 -0.02 9.13 -5.79
N PHE A 60 0.53 8.52 -6.85
CA PHE A 60 -0.13 8.49 -8.16
C PHE A 60 -1.37 7.60 -8.22
N LEU A 61 -1.55 6.70 -7.26
CA LEU A 61 -2.68 5.77 -7.18
C LEU A 61 -3.77 6.25 -6.20
N SER A 62 -3.60 7.44 -5.63
CA SER A 62 -4.50 8.05 -4.64
C SER A 62 -5.99 8.13 -5.04
N ARG A 63 -6.30 8.12 -6.34
CA ARG A 63 -7.69 8.18 -6.84
C ARG A 63 -8.26 6.83 -7.29
N GLN A 64 -7.51 5.72 -7.21
CA GLN A 64 -7.95 4.39 -7.64
C GLN A 64 -8.91 3.77 -6.62
N THR A 65 -10.22 3.82 -6.89
CA THR A 65 -11.25 3.34 -5.95
C THR A 65 -11.07 1.87 -5.59
N ASP A 66 -10.89 0.99 -6.57
CA ASP A 66 -10.78 -0.46 -6.33
C ASP A 66 -9.56 -0.81 -5.47
N LEU A 67 -8.45 -0.09 -5.64
CA LEU A 67 -7.25 -0.27 -4.83
C LEU A 67 -7.49 0.19 -3.39
N VAL A 68 -8.09 1.37 -3.21
CA VAL A 68 -8.43 1.90 -1.88
C VAL A 68 -9.40 0.96 -1.17
N GLU A 69 -10.42 0.46 -1.86
CA GLU A 69 -11.39 -0.49 -1.30
C GLU A 69 -10.72 -1.81 -0.92
N ALA A 70 -9.86 -2.38 -1.78
CA ALA A 70 -9.13 -3.60 -1.48
C ALA A 70 -8.20 -3.44 -0.28
N MET A 71 -7.51 -2.30 -0.18
CA MET A 71 -6.70 -1.94 0.99
C MET A 71 -7.56 -1.80 2.24
N ALA A 72 -8.69 -1.10 2.18
CA ALA A 72 -9.59 -0.92 3.32
C ALA A 72 -10.12 -2.26 3.86
N LYS A 73 -10.54 -3.18 2.98
CA LYS A 73 -11.04 -4.51 3.35
C LYS A 73 -10.05 -5.35 4.17
N THR A 74 -8.74 -5.08 4.08
CA THR A 74 -7.73 -5.77 4.88
C THR A 74 -7.78 -5.45 6.37
N GLN A 75 -8.45 -4.35 6.75
CA GLN A 75 -8.44 -3.82 8.12
C GLN A 75 -7.02 -3.50 8.63
N ALA A 76 -6.02 -3.31 7.74
CA ALA A 76 -4.71 -2.81 8.11
C ALA A 76 -4.74 -1.28 8.28
N ILE A 77 -3.74 -0.72 8.98
CA ILE A 77 -3.53 0.73 9.00
C ILE A 77 -3.12 1.18 7.59
N ILE A 78 -3.71 2.25 7.07
CA ILE A 78 -3.42 2.74 5.72
C ILE A 78 -2.66 4.06 5.78
N ASN A 79 -1.42 4.07 5.27
CA ASN A 79 -0.65 5.29 5.07
C ASN A 79 -0.88 5.84 3.65
N ILE A 80 -1.63 6.95 3.54
CA ILE A 80 -1.93 7.57 2.26
C ILE A 80 -0.88 8.62 1.90
N LYS A 81 -0.09 8.37 0.84
CA LYS A 81 0.77 9.44 0.29
C LYS A 81 -0.08 10.46 -0.46
N LYS A 82 -0.06 11.72 -0.02
CA LYS A 82 -0.70 12.83 -0.76
C LYS A 82 -0.11 12.93 -2.15
N ALA A 83 -0.98 12.91 -3.16
CA ALA A 83 -0.53 13.07 -4.54
C ALA A 83 0.05 14.47 -4.78
N GLN A 84 0.97 14.54 -5.73
CA GLN A 84 1.60 15.79 -6.17
C GLN A 84 0.58 16.73 -6.82
N PHE A 85 -0.49 16.17 -7.40
CA PHE A 85 -1.56 16.89 -8.07
C PHE A 85 -2.79 17.18 -7.18
N LEU A 86 -2.74 16.85 -5.88
CA LEU A 86 -3.85 17.08 -4.95
C LEU A 86 -3.59 18.25 -4.00
N ALA A 87 -4.61 19.09 -3.85
CA ALA A 87 -4.69 20.07 -2.78
C ALA A 87 -4.95 19.37 -1.42
N PRO A 88 -4.53 19.95 -0.28
CA PRO A 88 -4.68 19.32 1.03
C PRO A 88 -6.12 18.93 1.37
N HIS A 89 -7.11 19.78 1.05
CA HIS A 89 -8.51 19.52 1.35
C HIS A 89 -9.12 18.38 0.52
N GLU A 90 -8.53 18.02 -0.62
CA GLU A 90 -9.00 16.89 -1.42
C GLU A 90 -8.67 15.53 -0.78
N MET A 91 -7.70 15.48 0.15
CA MET A 91 -7.32 14.24 0.84
C MET A 91 -8.46 13.61 1.63
N ARG A 92 -9.43 14.43 2.09
CA ARG A 92 -10.64 13.95 2.79
C ARG A 92 -11.42 12.92 1.97
N HIS A 93 -11.42 13.06 0.64
CA HIS A 93 -12.17 12.14 -0.24
C HIS A 93 -11.58 10.73 -0.22
N ILE A 94 -10.26 10.60 -0.08
CA ILE A 94 -9.59 9.30 0.00
C ILE A 94 -9.84 8.68 1.37
N LEU A 95 -9.76 9.49 2.44
CA LEU A 95 -10.08 9.06 3.79
C LEU A 95 -11.52 8.55 3.89
N HIS A 96 -12.49 9.27 3.30
CA HIS A 96 -13.89 8.85 3.27
C HIS A 96 -14.07 7.53 2.53
N LYS A 97 -13.36 7.28 1.42
CA LYS A 97 -13.40 5.98 0.73
C LYS A 97 -12.93 4.83 1.62
N CYS A 98 -11.87 5.03 2.42
CA CYS A 98 -11.44 4.01 3.38
C CYS A 98 -12.52 3.73 4.42
N LEU A 99 -13.14 4.78 4.97
CA LEU A 99 -14.21 4.67 5.96
C LEU A 99 -15.47 3.99 5.40
N GLU A 100 -15.91 4.39 4.21
CA GLU A 100 -17.07 3.80 3.51
C GLU A 100 -16.84 2.33 3.15
N ALA A 101 -15.59 1.95 2.87
CA ALA A 101 -15.19 0.55 2.67
C ALA A 101 -14.97 -0.22 3.99
N GLY A 102 -15.28 0.40 5.13
CA GLY A 102 -15.34 -0.25 6.44
C GLY A 102 -14.02 -0.29 7.21
N ASN A 103 -13.07 0.60 6.95
CA ASN A 103 -11.81 0.69 7.68
C ASN A 103 -11.64 2.06 8.36
N ASP A 104 -11.67 2.08 9.69
CA ASP A 104 -11.60 3.25 10.56
C ASP A 104 -10.26 3.41 11.31
N LYS A 105 -9.24 2.63 10.91
CA LYS A 105 -7.91 2.64 11.53
C LYS A 105 -7.00 3.78 11.09
#